data_AF-A0A0N4VT74-F1
#
_entry.id   AF-A0A0N4VT74-F1
#
_cell.length_a   1.000
_cell.length_b   1.000
_cell.length_c   1.000
_cell.angle_alpha   90.00
_cell.angle_beta   90.00
_cell.angle_gamma   90.00
#
_symmetry.space_group_name_H-M   'P 1'
#
loop_
_entity.id
_entity.type
_entity.pdbx_description
1 polymer ?
#
loop_
_entity_poly.entity_id
_entity_poly.type
_entity_poly.pdbx_seq_one_letter_code
_entity_poly.pdbx_strand_id
1 'polypeptide(L)'
;MFSWLGGDSSKKKNKEVLDSVSEGLRKIYKQKLYPLEEHYKFHEFHSPALDDPDFDAKPMILLVGQYSTGKTTFIRYLLEEDFPGIRIGPEPTTDRFIAVMHGDEEGVIPGNALVVDAKKQFRALSG
;
A
#
# COMPACT_ATOMS: atom_id res chain seq x y z
N MET A 1 36.80 31.72 33.71
CA MET A 1 35.80 32.59 33.05
C MET A 1 35.10 31.74 31.99
N PHE A 2 34.01 31.07 32.38
CA PHE A 2 33.25 30.18 31.50
C PHE A 2 32.15 30.99 30.82
N SER A 3 32.23 31.15 29.50
CA SER A 3 31.16 31.73 28.67
C SER A 3 30.29 30.60 28.15
N TRP A 4 29.26 30.25 28.92
CA TRP A 4 28.13 29.43 28.45
C TRP A 4 26.85 30.26 28.56
N LEU A 5 26.79 31.37 27.83
CA LEU A 5 25.60 32.22 27.71
C LEU A 5 25.48 32.80 26.28
N GLY A 6 25.87 32.01 25.28
CA GLY A 6 25.44 32.22 23.90
C GLY A 6 24.15 31.45 23.69
N GLY A 7 23.01 32.10 23.87
CA GLY A 7 21.70 31.52 23.58
C GLY A 7 21.65 31.09 22.12
N ASP A 8 21.63 29.78 21.87
CA ASP A 8 21.30 29.20 20.57
C ASP A 8 19.77 29.27 20.38
N SER A 9 19.26 30.49 20.28
CA SER A 9 17.88 30.82 19.92
C SER A 9 17.58 30.56 18.44
N SER A 10 18.55 30.04 17.68
CA SER A 10 18.38 29.52 16.31
C SER A 10 17.72 28.15 16.25
N LYS A 11 17.61 27.40 17.36
CA LYS A 11 16.73 26.22 17.43
C LYS A 11 15.28 26.61 17.71
N LYS A 12 14.78 27.66 17.06
CA LYS A 12 13.37 27.65 16.66
C LYS A 12 13.25 26.47 15.71
N LYS A 13 12.82 25.33 16.26
CA LYS A 13 12.35 24.17 15.51
C LYS A 13 11.50 24.74 14.37
N ASN A 14 12.05 24.73 13.15
CA ASN A 14 11.23 24.78 11.96
C ASN A 14 10.27 23.61 12.16
N LYS A 15 9.06 23.91 12.62
CA LYS A 15 7.96 22.97 12.58
C LYS A 15 7.74 22.84 11.08
N GLU A 16 8.49 21.94 10.46
CA GLU A 16 8.30 21.62 9.06
C GLU A 16 6.81 21.32 8.94
N VAL A 17 6.12 22.24 8.27
CA VAL A 17 4.71 22.11 8.01
C VAL A 17 4.64 20.97 7.02
N LEU A 18 4.25 19.80 7.52
CA LEU A 18 3.96 18.66 6.66
C LEU A 18 2.66 18.97 5.93
N ASP A 19 2.60 18.68 4.64
CA ASP A 19 1.40 18.91 3.83
C ASP A 19 0.31 17.88 4.19
N SER A 20 0.70 16.68 4.64
CA SER A 20 -0.24 15.66 5.12
C SER A 20 0.35 14.73 6.20
N VAL A 21 -0.54 14.01 6.90
CA VAL A 21 -0.14 12.96 7.86
C VAL A 21 0.63 11.85 7.14
N SER A 22 0.20 11.44 5.94
CA SER A 22 0.88 10.41 5.14
C SER A 22 2.31 10.80 4.78
N GLU A 23 2.54 12.07 4.42
CA GLU A 23 3.88 12.60 4.18
C GLU A 23 4.74 12.55 5.45
N GLY A 24 4.17 12.93 6.60
CA GLY A 24 4.84 12.82 7.90
C GLY A 24 5.30 11.40 8.22
N LEU A 25 4.41 10.42 8.02
CA LEU A 25 4.71 9.00 8.24
C LEU A 25 5.81 8.50 7.30
N ARG A 26 5.72 8.83 6.00
CA ARG A 26 6.75 8.50 5.01
C ARG A 26 8.11 9.08 5.40
N LYS A 27 8.14 10.33 5.84
CA LYS A 27 9.37 11.00 6.27
C LYS A 27 9.98 10.31 7.50
N ILE A 28 9.17 9.98 8.50
CA ILE A 28 9.62 9.28 9.71
C ILE A 28 10.17 7.90 9.34
N TYR A 29 9.46 7.14 8.49
CA TYR A 29 9.92 5.83 8.00
C TYR A 29 11.30 5.94 7.36
N LYS A 30 11.45 6.79 6.33
CA LYS A 30 12.71 6.93 5.58
C LYS A 30 13.88 7.44 6.44
N GLN A 31 13.61 8.33 7.41
CA GLN A 31 14.67 8.95 8.21
C GLN A 31 15.07 8.16 9.45
N LYS A 32 14.17 7.33 10.00
CA LYS A 32 14.36 6.71 11.31
C LYS A 32 14.29 5.19 11.26
N LEU A 33 13.30 4.62 10.56
CA LEU A 33 13.06 3.18 10.59
C LEU A 33 13.86 2.46 9.51
N TYR A 34 13.82 2.96 8.26
CA TYR A 34 14.50 2.33 7.13
C TYR A 34 16.01 2.11 7.36
N PRO A 35 16.80 3.07 7.92
CA PRO A 35 18.20 2.83 8.21
C PRO A 35 18.43 1.70 9.25
N LEU A 36 17.48 1.51 10.16
CA LEU A 36 17.53 0.46 11.17
C LEU A 36 17.19 -0.91 10.54
N GLU A 37 16.19 -0.96 9.68
CA GLU A 37 15.79 -2.15 8.93
C GLU A 37 16.94 -2.67 8.06
N GLU A 38 17.61 -1.78 7.33
CA GLU A 38 18.79 -2.09 6.53
C GLU A 38 19.96 -2.59 7.39
N HIS A 39 20.25 -1.90 8.50
CA HIS A 39 21.39 -2.25 9.37
C HIS A 39 21.27 -3.68 9.94
N TYR A 40 20.05 -4.10 10.28
CA TYR A 40 19.77 -5.43 10.83
C TYR A 40 19.21 -6.41 9.81
N LYS A 41 19.25 -6.09 8.50
CA LYS A 41 18.77 -6.96 7.41
C LYS A 41 17.33 -7.44 7.60
N PHE A 42 16.46 -6.59 8.17
CA PHE A 42 15.07 -6.95 8.51
C PHE A 42 14.30 -7.51 7.31
N HIS A 43 14.57 -6.97 6.12
CA HIS A 43 13.93 -7.37 4.86
C HIS A 43 14.23 -8.79 4.40
N GLU A 44 15.31 -9.40 4.91
CA GLU A 44 15.65 -10.80 4.64
C GLU A 44 14.82 -11.78 5.50
N PHE A 45 14.16 -11.30 6.56
CA PHE A 45 13.47 -12.15 7.54
C PHE A 45 11.96 -11.95 7.62
N HIS A 46 11.48 -10.72 7.46
CA HIS A 46 10.10 -10.38 7.79
C HIS A 46 9.35 -9.80 6.60
N SER A 47 9.65 -8.56 6.23
CA SER A 47 8.92 -7.83 5.19
C SER A 47 9.85 -6.96 4.36
N PRO A 48 9.61 -6.79 3.04
CA PRO A 48 10.33 -5.83 2.21
C PRO A 48 10.23 -4.39 2.74
N ALA A 49 11.14 -3.53 2.28
CA ALA A 49 11.09 -2.10 2.56
C ALA A 49 9.82 -1.47 1.98
N LEU A 50 9.23 -0.53 2.71
CA LEU A 50 8.07 0.22 2.23
C LEU A 50 8.50 1.19 1.13
N ASP A 51 7.72 1.25 0.06
CA ASP A 51 7.90 2.17 -1.05
C ASP A 51 6.89 3.32 -1.01
N ASP A 52 7.01 4.25 -1.95
CA ASP A 52 6.13 5.42 -2.02
C ASP A 52 4.63 5.04 -2.21
N PRO A 53 4.28 4.09 -3.10
CA PRO A 53 2.93 3.53 -3.21
C PRO A 53 2.32 3.02 -1.90
N ASP A 54 3.09 2.45 -0.97
CA ASP A 54 2.58 1.98 0.32
C ASP A 54 1.97 3.11 1.17
N PHE A 55 2.42 4.36 0.98
CA PHE A 55 1.88 5.53 1.68
C PHE A 55 0.78 6.26 0.90
N ASP A 56 0.76 6.14 -0.43
CA ASP A 56 -0.19 6.80 -1.34
C ASP A 56 -1.38 5.92 -1.74
N ALA A 57 -1.33 4.63 -1.38
CA ALA A 57 -2.34 3.66 -1.68
C ALA A 57 -3.73 4.07 -1.18
N LYS A 58 -4.74 3.81 -2.01
CA LYS A 58 -6.13 3.87 -1.57
C LYS A 58 -6.39 2.72 -0.59
N PRO A 59 -7.27 2.92 0.43
CA PRO A 59 -7.67 1.84 1.34
C PRO A 59 -8.16 0.61 0.58
N MET A 60 -7.76 -0.57 1.05
CA MET A 60 -8.11 -1.86 0.44
C MET A 60 -9.05 -2.66 1.35
N ILE A 61 -10.01 -3.35 0.73
CA ILE A 61 -10.90 -4.30 1.40
C ILE A 61 -10.57 -5.70 0.88
N LEU A 62 -10.14 -6.60 1.79
CA LEU A 62 -9.89 -8.00 1.48
C LEU A 62 -11.10 -8.84 1.87
N LEU A 63 -11.72 -9.51 0.89
CA LEU A 63 -12.82 -10.44 1.13
C LEU A 63 -12.30 -11.87 1.28
N VAL A 64 -12.45 -12.45 2.46
CA VAL A 64 -12.06 -13.83 2.77
C VAL A 64 -13.30 -14.66 3.09
N GLY A 65 -13.36 -15.88 2.58
CA GLY A 65 -14.48 -16.80 2.82
C GLY A 65 -14.40 -18.04 1.94
N GLN A 66 -15.11 -19.10 2.34
CA GLN A 66 -15.15 -20.38 1.63
C GLN A 66 -15.74 -20.26 0.21
N TYR A 67 -15.63 -21.33 -0.57
CA TYR A 67 -16.24 -21.39 -1.90
C TYR A 67 -17.75 -21.12 -1.83
N SER A 68 -18.27 -20.44 -2.85
CA SER A 68 -19.71 -20.19 -3.02
C SER A 68 -20.40 -19.40 -1.88
N THR A 69 -19.65 -18.70 -1.01
CA THR A 69 -20.20 -17.82 0.03
C THR A 69 -20.61 -16.43 -0.47
N GLY A 70 -20.68 -16.21 -1.78
CA GLY A 70 -21.14 -14.94 -2.36
C GLY A 70 -20.14 -13.79 -2.39
N LYS A 71 -18.83 -14.03 -2.21
CA LYS A 71 -17.80 -12.96 -2.25
C LYS A 71 -17.86 -12.11 -3.53
N THR A 72 -17.91 -12.77 -4.68
CA THR A 72 -18.01 -12.11 -6.00
C THR A 72 -19.31 -11.34 -6.14
N THR A 73 -20.42 -11.94 -5.69
CA THR A 73 -21.73 -11.30 -5.66
C THR A 73 -21.76 -10.08 -4.73
N PHE A 74 -21.04 -10.12 -3.61
CA PHE A 74 -20.93 -9.01 -2.67
C PHE A 74 -20.20 -7.82 -3.28
N ILE A 75 -19.12 -8.05 -4.04
CA ILE A 75 -18.44 -6.97 -4.78
C ILE A 75 -19.41 -6.36 -5.79
N ARG A 76 -20.05 -7.18 -6.63
CA ARG A 76 -21.06 -6.72 -7.60
C ARG A 76 -22.18 -5.93 -6.92
N TYR A 77 -22.65 -6.38 -5.76
CA TYR A 77 -23.67 -5.68 -5.00
C TYR A 77 -23.23 -4.29 -4.55
N LEU A 78 -21.98 -4.13 -4.09
CA LEU A 78 -21.43 -2.84 -3.69
C LEU A 78 -21.19 -1.90 -4.88
N LEU A 79 -20.84 -2.44 -6.05
CA LEU A 79 -20.59 -1.66 -7.25
C LEU A 79 -21.88 -1.31 -8.01
N GLU A 80 -22.96 -2.06 -7.76
CA GLU A 80 -24.22 -2.02 -8.53
C GLU A 80 -24.06 -2.36 -10.03
N GLU A 81 -22.89 -2.88 -10.42
CA GLU A 81 -22.55 -3.26 -11.79
C GLU A 81 -21.62 -4.49 -11.83
N ASP A 82 -21.56 -5.14 -13.00
CA ASP A 82 -20.59 -6.19 -13.27
C ASP A 82 -19.20 -5.58 -13.52
N PHE A 83 -18.14 -6.28 -13.11
CA PHE A 83 -16.76 -5.84 -13.33
C PHE A 83 -16.00 -6.80 -14.28
N PRO A 84 -14.99 -6.31 -15.02
CA PRO A 84 -14.21 -7.14 -15.94
C PRO A 84 -13.62 -8.39 -15.26
N GLY A 85 -13.82 -9.55 -15.89
CA GLY A 85 -13.34 -10.84 -15.37
C GLY A 85 -14.25 -11.48 -14.30
N ILE A 86 -15.43 -10.91 -14.02
CA ILE A 86 -16.40 -11.51 -13.12
C ILE A 86 -16.88 -12.89 -13.61
N ARG A 87 -16.87 -13.89 -12.71
CA ARG A 87 -17.44 -15.23 -12.95
C ARG A 87 -18.21 -15.69 -11.73
N ILE A 88 -19.53 -15.69 -11.83
CA ILE A 88 -20.44 -16.19 -10.79
C ILE A 88 -21.08 -17.47 -11.32
N GLY A 89 -20.89 -18.57 -10.60
CA GLY A 89 -21.48 -19.87 -10.91
C GLY A 89 -21.62 -20.72 -9.64
N PRO A 90 -22.43 -21.79 -9.69
CA PRO A 90 -22.60 -22.71 -8.56
C PRO A 90 -21.35 -23.55 -8.28
N GLU A 91 -20.50 -23.73 -9.30
CA GLU A 91 -19.21 -24.41 -9.22
C GLU A 91 -18.13 -23.46 -8.66
N PRO A 92 -16.99 -23.96 -8.14
CA PRO A 92 -15.87 -23.11 -7.74
C PRO A 92 -15.35 -22.29 -8.93
N THR A 93 -15.75 -21.02 -9.02
CA THR A 93 -15.44 -20.16 -10.18
C THR A 93 -14.24 -19.23 -9.98
N THR A 94 -13.78 -19.03 -8.75
CA THR A 94 -12.64 -18.15 -8.42
C THR A 94 -11.49 -18.99 -7.85
N ASP A 95 -10.51 -19.30 -8.71
CA ASP A 95 -9.29 -20.04 -8.39
C ASP A 95 -8.08 -19.12 -8.16
N ARG A 96 -8.27 -17.80 -8.29
CA ARG A 96 -7.21 -16.78 -8.28
C ARG A 96 -7.59 -15.56 -7.46
N PHE A 97 -6.58 -14.81 -7.03
CA PHE A 97 -6.80 -13.48 -6.47
C PHE A 97 -7.18 -12.49 -7.57
N ILE A 98 -8.16 -11.63 -7.30
CA ILE A 98 -8.60 -10.55 -8.19
C ILE A 98 -8.55 -9.25 -7.40
N ALA A 99 -7.81 -8.27 -7.91
CA ALA A 99 -7.82 -6.90 -7.40
C ALA A 99 -8.76 -6.06 -8.27
N VAL A 100 -9.95 -5.75 -7.75
CA VAL A 100 -10.89 -4.85 -8.42
C VAL A 100 -10.51 -3.41 -8.05
N MET A 101 -10.21 -2.60 -9.07
CA MET A 101 -9.71 -1.24 -8.91
C MET A 101 -10.34 -0.31 -9.94
N HIS A 102 -10.40 0.98 -9.63
CA HIS A 102 -10.73 2.00 -10.61
C HIS A 102 -9.69 2.01 -11.75
N GLY A 103 -10.16 2.02 -13.00
CA GLY A 103 -9.44 2.41 -14.21
C GLY A 103 -10.24 3.43 -15.01
N ASP A 104 -9.59 4.19 -15.89
CA ASP A 104 -10.28 5.14 -16.79
C ASP A 104 -11.06 4.42 -17.90
N GLU A 105 -10.61 3.20 -18.24
CA GLU A 105 -11.24 2.29 -19.18
C GLU A 105 -11.48 0.94 -18.51
N GLU A 106 -12.53 0.24 -18.93
CA GLU A 106 -12.78 -1.14 -18.52
C GLU A 106 -11.71 -2.07 -19.09
N GLY A 107 -11.07 -2.84 -18.21
CA GLY A 107 -10.03 -3.77 -18.64
C GLY A 107 -9.52 -4.68 -17.54
N VAL A 108 -8.69 -5.64 -17.94
CA VAL A 108 -8.03 -6.58 -17.03
C VAL A 108 -6.53 -6.46 -17.22
N ILE A 109 -5.81 -6.20 -16.14
CA ILE A 109 -4.34 -6.22 -16.11
C ILE A 109 -3.91 -7.59 -15.57
N PRO A 110 -3.13 -8.38 -16.32
CA PRO A 110 -2.65 -9.67 -15.83
C PRO A 110 -1.66 -9.47 -14.68
N GLY A 111 -1.63 -10.41 -13.73
CA GLY A 111 -0.85 -10.27 -12.50
C GLY A 111 0.64 -10.02 -12.73
N ASN A 112 1.24 -10.65 -13.74
CA ASN A 112 2.65 -10.42 -14.11
C ASN A 112 2.93 -8.98 -14.54
N ALA A 113 1.99 -8.30 -15.19
CA ALA A 113 2.09 -6.89 -15.52
C ALA A 113 1.79 -5.99 -14.31
N LEU A 114 0.86 -6.41 -13.45
CA LEU A 114 0.46 -5.65 -12.26
C LEU A 114 1.61 -5.50 -11.25
N VAL A 115 2.38 -6.57 -11.00
CA VAL A 115 3.46 -6.57 -9.99
C VAL A 115 4.70 -5.76 -10.42
N VAL A 116 4.83 -5.42 -11.70
CA VAL A 116 5.93 -4.58 -12.19
C VAL A 116 5.56 -3.10 -12.30
N ASP A 117 4.27 -2.75 -12.14
CA ASP A 117 3.82 -1.36 -12.17
C ASP A 117 4.28 -0.60 -10.93
N ALA A 118 5.18 0.37 -11.12
CA ALA A 118 5.76 1.19 -10.07
C ALA A 118 4.74 2.11 -9.36
N LYS A 119 3.56 2.32 -9.95
CA LYS A 119 2.50 3.16 -9.36
C LYS A 119 1.51 2.35 -8.53
N LYS A 120 1.68 1.03 -8.44
CA LYS A 120 0.75 0.13 -7.76
C LYS A 120 1.44 -0.53 -6.58
N GLN A 121 0.71 -0.67 -5.48
CA GLN A 121 1.13 -1.29 -4.22
C GLN A 121 1.29 -2.83 -4.27
N PHE A 122 1.41 -3.43 -5.46
CA PHE A 122 1.42 -4.89 -5.62
C PHE A 122 2.81 -5.47 -5.92
N ARG A 123 3.86 -4.64 -5.90
CA ARG A 123 5.22 -5.09 -6.27
C ARG A 123 5.76 -6.15 -5.33
N ALA A 124 5.37 -6.09 -4.05
CA ALA A 124 5.68 -7.11 -3.06
C ALA A 124 5.11 -8.50 -3.38
N LEU A 125 4.17 -8.61 -4.33
CA LEU A 125 3.59 -9.89 -4.78
C LEU A 125 4.39 -10.56 -5.91
N SER A 126 5.54 -10.00 -6.33
CA SER A 126 6.38 -10.55 -7.41
C SER A 126 7.24 -11.76 -7.02
N GLY A 127 7.11 -12.24 -5.78
CA GLY A 127 7.88 -13.36 -5.21
C GLY A 127 7.48 -14.74 -5.70
#